data_AF-G4Z4S1-F1
#
_entry.id   AF-G4Z4S1-F1
#
_cell.length_a   1.000
_cell.length_b   1.000
_cell.length_c   1.000
_cell.angle_alpha   90.00
_cell.angle_beta   90.00
_cell.angle_gamma   90.00
#
_symmetry.space_group_name_H-M   'P 1'
#
loop_
_entity.id
_entity.type
_entity.pdbx_description
1 polymer ?
#
loop_
_entity_poly.entity_id
_entity_poly.type
_entity_poly.pdbx_seq_one_letter_code
_entity_poly.pdbx_strand_id
1 'polypeptide(L)'
;MKTASSTTVLVITAALLSSEAGASKEFVALIPNGGNVAGASAIGHSDNTGRSSATNAFGKAFADAGKSWTLSLCQADTDGDGQTNGQELGDPCCEWSVGSTPRWTSGVSHPSDASKTSNESLWASINCTGVTTVSSSDATLLQPLGLGITVGAAIALSLL
;
A
#
# COMPACT_ATOMS: atom_id res chain seq x y z
N MET A 1 -5.41 -62.51 -16.92
CA MET A 1 -5.64 -62.21 -15.48
C MET A 1 -4.34 -61.55 -15.00
N LYS A 2 -4.25 -60.21 -15.03
CA LYS A 2 -4.37 -59.27 -13.88
C LYS A 2 -3.39 -59.68 -12.77
N THR A 3 -2.36 -58.90 -12.46
CA THR A 3 -2.47 -57.70 -11.61
C THR A 3 -1.32 -56.70 -11.79
N ALA A 4 -1.63 -55.43 -11.51
CA ALA A 4 -0.79 -54.26 -11.65
C ALA A 4 -0.09 -53.86 -10.34
N SER A 5 0.95 -53.04 -10.53
CA SER A 5 1.80 -52.28 -9.61
C SER A 5 1.09 -51.59 -8.43
N SER A 6 1.79 -51.44 -7.29
CA SER A 6 1.48 -50.42 -6.30
C SER A 6 2.71 -50.07 -5.44
N THR A 7 3.53 -49.14 -5.91
CA THR A 7 4.46 -48.38 -5.07
C THR A 7 3.79 -47.08 -4.67
N THR A 8 3.36 -46.99 -3.41
CA THR A 8 2.79 -45.77 -2.81
C THR A 8 3.92 -44.77 -2.55
N VAL A 9 3.95 -43.67 -3.32
CA VAL A 9 4.81 -42.50 -3.04
C VAL A 9 4.01 -41.56 -2.13
N LEU A 10 4.43 -41.47 -0.86
CA LEU A 10 3.85 -40.54 0.10
C LEU A 10 4.43 -39.14 -0.16
N VAL A 11 3.71 -38.29 -0.90
CA VAL A 11 4.09 -36.89 -1.12
C VAL A 11 3.72 -36.11 0.15
N ILE A 12 4.70 -35.80 1.00
CA ILE A 12 4.52 -34.87 2.11
C ILE A 12 4.56 -33.45 1.52
N THR A 13 3.38 -32.90 1.20
CA THR A 13 3.25 -31.47 0.93
C THR A 13 3.32 -30.73 2.26
N ALA A 14 4.47 -30.13 2.57
CA ALA A 14 4.59 -29.20 3.68
C ALA A 14 3.81 -27.92 3.32
N ALA A 15 2.59 -27.79 3.86
CA ALA A 15 1.82 -26.55 3.77
C ALA A 15 2.55 -25.48 4.61
N LEU A 16 3.04 -24.43 3.95
CA LEU A 16 3.60 -23.24 4.59
C LEU A 16 2.45 -22.52 5.31
N LEU A 17 2.22 -22.86 6.57
CA LEU A 17 1.28 -22.19 7.45
C LEU A 17 1.90 -20.86 7.90
N SER A 18 1.86 -19.85 7.04
CA SER A 18 2.13 -18.47 7.48
C SER A 18 1.05 -18.10 8.48
N SER A 19 1.43 -17.87 9.74
CA SER A 19 0.50 -17.40 10.76
C SER A 19 -0.12 -16.08 10.32
N GLU A 20 -1.45 -15.95 10.33
CA GLU A 20 -2.16 -14.70 10.02
C GLU A 20 -1.68 -13.54 10.93
N ALA A 21 -1.29 -13.87 12.17
CA ALA A 21 -0.70 -12.93 13.11
C ALA A 21 0.72 -12.45 12.72
N GLY A 22 1.42 -13.18 11.84
CA GLY A 22 2.68 -12.73 11.24
C GLY A 22 2.44 -11.72 10.13
N ALA A 23 1.49 -12.03 9.23
CA ALA A 23 1.13 -11.15 8.12
C ALA A 23 0.55 -9.80 8.60
N SER A 24 -0.29 -9.79 9.64
CA SER A 24 -0.82 -8.54 10.20
C SER A 24 0.28 -7.64 10.76
N LYS A 25 1.28 -8.20 11.43
CA LYS A 25 2.45 -7.43 11.91
C LYS A 25 3.26 -6.80 10.77
N GLU A 26 3.41 -7.52 9.66
CA GLU A 26 4.08 -6.98 8.47
C GLU A 26 3.32 -5.77 7.92
N PHE A 27 1.99 -5.83 7.78
CA PHE A 27 1.19 -4.69 7.31
C PHE A 27 1.20 -3.51 8.28
N VAL A 28 1.09 -3.77 9.57
CA VAL A 28 1.15 -2.74 10.62
C VAL A 28 2.47 -1.96 10.57
N ALA A 29 3.58 -2.62 10.24
CA ALA A 29 4.89 -1.96 10.10
C ALA A 29 5.01 -1.05 8.87
N LEU A 30 4.09 -1.16 7.89
CA LEU A 30 4.06 -0.34 6.68
C LEU A 30 3.24 0.95 6.84
N ILE A 31 2.70 1.20 8.03
CA ILE A 31 1.80 2.32 8.33
C ILE A 31 2.39 3.10 9.52
N PRO A 32 2.51 4.44 9.46
CA PRO A 32 2.96 5.22 10.61
C PRO A 32 2.02 5.00 11.80
N ASN A 33 2.59 4.76 12.99
CA ASN A 33 1.82 4.44 14.20
C ASN A 33 0.81 3.28 14.04
N GLY A 34 0.95 2.38 13.06
CA GLY A 34 -0.08 1.38 12.72
C GLY A 34 -0.46 0.40 13.84
N GLY A 35 0.38 0.26 14.87
CA GLY A 35 0.11 -0.52 16.08
C GLY A 35 0.08 0.31 17.36
N ASN A 36 0.09 1.64 17.24
CA ASN A 36 0.17 2.60 18.33
C ASN A 36 -1.10 3.47 18.44
N VAL A 37 -2.22 2.99 17.89
CA VAL A 37 -3.54 3.63 18.03
C VAL A 37 -4.24 3.05 19.26
N ALA A 38 -4.81 3.92 20.10
CA ALA A 38 -5.46 3.50 21.34
C ALA A 38 -6.62 2.53 21.06
N GLY A 39 -6.54 1.31 21.60
CA GLY A 39 -7.54 0.26 21.34
C GLY A 39 -7.41 -0.43 19.98
N ALA A 40 -6.41 -0.08 19.16
CA ALA A 40 -6.12 -0.71 17.89
C ALA A 40 -4.63 -1.01 17.71
N SER A 41 -4.25 -2.22 18.10
CA SER A 41 -2.88 -2.76 17.93
C SER A 41 -2.57 -3.17 16.49
N ALA A 42 -3.59 -3.28 15.64
CA ALA A 42 -3.42 -3.56 14.21
C ALA A 42 -4.44 -2.75 13.40
N ILE A 43 -4.08 -1.53 13.02
CA ILE A 43 -4.92 -0.67 12.22
C ILE A 43 -5.22 -1.31 10.85
N GLY A 44 -6.39 -1.01 10.31
CA GLY A 44 -6.87 -1.59 9.05
C GLY A 44 -7.64 -2.90 9.21
N HIS A 45 -7.55 -3.58 10.34
CA HIS A 45 -8.35 -4.77 10.64
C HIS A 45 -9.67 -4.39 11.32
N SER A 46 -10.76 -5.08 10.99
CA SER A 46 -12.08 -4.81 11.61
C SER A 46 -12.12 -5.14 13.10
N ASP A 47 -11.25 -6.03 13.57
CA ASP A 47 -11.15 -6.45 14.96
C ASP A 47 -10.11 -5.67 15.77
N ASN A 48 -9.40 -4.72 15.14
CA ASN A 48 -8.32 -3.91 15.73
C ASN A 48 -7.12 -4.70 16.29
N THR A 49 -7.07 -6.02 16.11
CA THR A 49 -6.03 -6.91 16.66
C THR A 49 -5.26 -7.68 15.61
N GLY A 50 -5.75 -7.74 14.37
CA GLY A 50 -5.09 -8.47 13.29
C GLY A 50 -5.17 -9.99 13.44
N ARG A 51 -6.14 -10.48 14.23
CA ARG A 51 -6.47 -11.91 14.34
C ARG A 51 -7.43 -12.33 13.24
N SER A 52 -8.29 -11.42 12.81
CA SER A 52 -9.17 -11.57 11.65
C SER A 52 -8.50 -11.01 10.38
N SER A 53 -8.71 -11.70 9.26
CA SER A 53 -8.35 -11.19 7.92
C SER A 53 -9.34 -10.14 7.37
N ALA A 54 -10.47 -9.91 8.06
CA ALA A 54 -11.41 -8.86 7.69
C ALA A 54 -10.81 -7.47 7.91
N THR A 55 -10.98 -6.58 6.93
CA THR A 55 -10.48 -5.20 6.96
C THR A 55 -11.60 -4.19 7.19
N ASN A 56 -11.28 -3.10 7.88
CA ASN A 56 -12.12 -1.91 7.95
C ASN A 56 -11.93 -1.02 6.70
N ALA A 57 -12.53 0.17 6.68
CA ALA A 57 -12.47 1.07 5.51
C ALA A 57 -11.02 1.48 5.18
N PHE A 58 -10.25 1.87 6.20
CA PHE A 58 -8.84 2.18 6.06
C PHE A 58 -8.01 0.99 5.55
N GLY A 59 -8.23 -0.21 6.09
CA GLY A 59 -7.52 -1.40 5.64
C GLY A 59 -7.81 -1.73 4.18
N LYS A 60 -9.06 -1.51 3.72
CA LYS A 60 -9.40 -1.63 2.31
C LYS A 60 -8.69 -0.56 1.46
N ALA A 61 -8.69 0.70 1.90
CA ALA A 61 -8.00 1.78 1.20
C ALA A 61 -6.48 1.52 1.11
N PHE A 62 -5.87 1.01 2.17
CA PHE A 62 -4.47 0.58 2.17
C PHE A 62 -4.22 -0.58 1.20
N ALA A 63 -5.12 -1.56 1.13
CA ALA A 63 -5.04 -2.63 0.14
C ALA A 63 -5.16 -2.11 -1.30
N ASP A 64 -6.10 -1.20 -1.56
CA ASP A 64 -6.31 -0.56 -2.87
C ASP A 64 -5.09 0.30 -3.27
N ALA A 65 -4.38 0.88 -2.30
CA ALA A 65 -3.11 1.59 -2.48
C ALA A 65 -1.90 0.63 -2.66
N GLY A 66 -2.13 -0.66 -2.87
CA GLY A 66 -1.06 -1.65 -3.06
C GLY A 66 -0.30 -1.96 -1.78
N LYS A 67 -0.95 -1.86 -0.61
CA LYS A 67 -0.36 -2.09 0.72
C LYS A 67 0.86 -1.20 0.97
N SER A 68 0.75 0.06 0.56
CA SER A 68 1.81 1.05 0.69
C SER A 68 1.26 2.36 1.27
N TRP A 69 2.04 3.03 2.11
CA TRP A 69 1.76 4.37 2.60
C TRP A 69 1.99 5.40 1.48
N THR A 70 1.07 5.44 0.51
CA THR A 70 1.16 6.35 -0.64
C THR A 70 0.71 7.76 -0.26
N LEU A 71 1.13 8.75 -1.06
CA LEU A 71 0.66 10.13 -0.90
C LEU A 71 -0.87 10.22 -0.93
N SER A 72 -1.52 9.54 -1.88
CA SER A 72 -2.97 9.54 -2.00
C SER A 72 -3.66 8.92 -0.79
N LEU A 73 -3.10 7.85 -0.23
CA LEU A 73 -3.66 7.26 0.99
C LEU A 73 -3.45 8.19 2.18
N CYS A 74 -2.24 8.71 2.37
CA CYS A 74 -1.95 9.62 3.48
C CYS A 74 -2.84 10.87 3.46
N GLN A 75 -3.13 11.43 2.28
CA GLN A 75 -3.97 12.62 2.12
C GLN A 75 -5.48 12.33 2.14
N ALA A 76 -5.89 11.07 2.05
CA ALA A 76 -7.32 10.72 2.09
C ALA A 76 -7.88 10.89 3.51
N ASP A 77 -9.13 11.34 3.59
CA ASP A 77 -9.99 11.28 4.77
C ASP A 77 -10.90 10.06 4.60
N THR A 78 -10.55 8.95 5.25
CA THR A 78 -11.17 7.66 4.93
C THR A 78 -12.52 7.47 5.62
N ASP A 79 -12.70 8.04 6.81
CA ASP A 79 -13.95 7.94 7.58
C ASP A 79 -14.81 9.21 7.55
N GLY A 80 -14.34 10.28 6.93
CA GLY A 80 -15.12 11.46 6.62
C GLY A 80 -15.26 12.42 7.80
N ASP A 81 -14.30 12.41 8.73
CA ASP A 81 -14.31 13.27 9.92
C ASP A 81 -13.66 14.65 9.69
N GLY A 82 -13.07 14.87 8.51
CA GLY A 82 -12.39 16.09 8.12
C GLY A 82 -10.87 16.07 8.33
N GLN A 83 -10.31 14.99 8.90
CA GLN A 83 -8.87 14.80 9.01
C GLN A 83 -8.36 13.82 7.97
N THR A 84 -7.14 14.04 7.50
CA THR A 84 -6.47 13.07 6.65
C THR A 84 -5.91 11.92 7.49
N ASN A 85 -5.79 10.74 6.89
CA ASN A 85 -5.13 9.58 7.50
C ASN A 85 -3.73 9.95 8.04
N GLY A 86 -3.01 10.85 7.34
CA GLY A 86 -1.73 11.38 7.76
C GLY A 86 -1.80 12.24 9.03
N GLN A 87 -2.79 13.14 9.15
CA GLN A 87 -3.00 13.89 10.39
C GLN A 87 -3.30 12.93 11.56
N GLU A 88 -4.12 11.92 11.32
CA GLU A 88 -4.48 10.99 12.39
C GLU A 88 -3.34 10.09 12.84
N LEU A 89 -2.52 9.62 11.89
CA LEU A 89 -1.45 8.65 12.13
C LEU A 89 -0.06 9.28 12.33
N GLY A 90 0.03 10.61 12.43
CA GLY A 90 1.27 11.29 12.79
C GLY A 90 2.19 11.68 11.63
N ASP A 91 1.66 11.68 10.40
CA ASP A 91 2.34 12.09 9.17
C ASP A 91 1.50 13.12 8.38
N PRO A 92 1.27 14.33 8.91
CA PRO A 92 0.39 15.33 8.27
C PRO A 92 0.95 15.88 6.96
N CYS A 93 2.24 15.66 6.68
CA CYS A 93 2.89 16.10 5.46
C CYS A 93 3.16 14.96 4.47
N CYS A 94 2.71 13.74 4.76
CA CYS A 94 2.89 12.58 3.88
C CYS A 94 4.34 12.34 3.47
N GLU A 95 5.25 12.52 4.42
CA GLU A 95 6.70 12.36 4.24
C GLU A 95 7.25 11.11 4.94
N TRP A 96 6.42 10.43 5.73
CA TRP A 96 6.84 9.23 6.43
C TRP A 96 7.16 8.13 5.43
N SER A 97 8.23 7.39 5.73
CA SER A 97 8.65 6.21 5.01
C SER A 97 8.86 5.05 5.98
N VAL A 98 8.74 3.83 5.49
CA VAL A 98 8.82 2.61 6.32
C VAL A 98 10.06 2.63 7.22
N GLY A 99 9.83 2.50 8.52
CA GLY A 99 10.87 2.50 9.56
C GLY A 99 11.30 3.88 10.07
N SER A 100 10.84 4.97 9.44
CA SER A 100 11.07 6.33 9.96
C SER A 100 10.23 6.62 11.19
N THR A 101 10.56 7.68 11.92
CA THR A 101 9.72 8.18 13.03
C THR A 101 8.68 9.16 12.47
N PRO A 102 7.36 8.96 12.69
CA PRO A 102 6.35 9.95 12.36
C PRO A 102 6.57 11.24 13.15
N ARG A 103 5.98 12.36 12.70
CA ARG A 103 6.11 13.67 13.37
C ARG A 103 5.58 13.66 14.80
N TRP A 104 4.59 12.81 15.10
CA TRP A 104 4.20 12.47 16.46
C TRP A 104 3.77 11.02 16.59
N THR A 105 3.86 10.51 17.81
CA THR A 105 3.46 9.15 18.19
C THR A 105 2.47 9.15 19.34
N SER A 106 1.93 10.30 19.71
CA SER A 106 0.96 10.46 20.78
C SER A 106 -0.13 11.42 20.34
N GLY A 107 -1.35 11.18 20.79
CA GLY A 107 -2.52 11.90 20.29
C GLY A 107 -2.93 11.49 18.87
N VAL A 108 -2.53 10.30 18.42
CA VAL A 108 -3.01 9.69 17.17
C VAL A 108 -4.44 9.18 17.32
N SER A 109 -5.16 9.09 16.20
CA SER A 109 -6.55 8.62 16.14
C SER A 109 -6.73 7.47 15.13
N HIS A 110 -7.97 7.01 14.99
CA HIS A 110 -8.27 5.79 14.26
C HIS A 110 -8.92 6.14 12.91
N PRO A 111 -8.22 5.98 11.76
CA PRO A 111 -8.66 6.45 10.42
C PRO A 111 -9.82 5.69 9.77
N SER A 112 -10.61 5.01 10.58
CA SER A 112 -11.81 4.31 10.14
C SER A 112 -12.92 4.41 11.21
N ASP A 113 -12.82 5.37 12.12
CA ASP A 113 -13.77 5.68 13.19
C ASP A 113 -13.86 7.21 13.38
N ALA A 114 -14.80 7.82 12.65
CA ALA A 114 -15.02 9.27 12.63
C ALA A 114 -15.39 9.91 13.99
N SER A 115 -15.58 9.10 15.04
CA SER A 115 -15.73 9.60 16.42
C SER A 115 -14.40 9.84 17.13
N LYS A 116 -13.27 9.48 16.50
CA LYS A 116 -11.93 9.55 17.05
C LYS A 116 -11.11 10.53 16.22
N THR A 117 -10.87 11.71 16.79
CA THR A 117 -10.05 12.72 16.14
C THR A 117 -8.73 12.94 16.89
N SER A 118 -7.71 13.33 16.14
CA SER A 118 -6.45 13.84 16.70
C SER A 118 -6.62 15.34 17.02
N ASN A 119 -5.78 15.87 17.91
CA ASN A 119 -5.87 17.29 18.26
C ASN A 119 -5.24 18.15 17.16
N GLU A 120 -6.02 19.04 16.53
CA GLU A 120 -5.55 19.90 15.44
C GLU A 120 -4.31 20.75 15.77
N SER A 121 -4.09 21.07 17.05
CA SER A 121 -2.88 21.78 17.48
C SER A 121 -1.58 21.05 17.15
N LEU A 122 -1.62 19.73 16.92
CA LEU A 122 -0.47 18.93 16.51
C LEU A 122 0.05 19.33 15.12
N TRP A 123 -0.80 19.83 14.22
CA TRP A 123 -0.41 20.27 12.87
C TRP A 123 -0.74 21.72 12.54
N ALA A 124 -1.40 22.47 13.42
CA ALA A 124 -1.79 23.86 13.18
C ALA A 124 -0.64 24.79 12.75
N SER A 125 0.61 24.48 13.14
CA SER A 125 1.80 25.27 12.79
C SER A 125 2.73 24.59 11.77
N ILE A 126 2.36 23.40 11.27
CA ILE A 126 3.20 22.64 10.35
C ILE A 126 2.99 23.16 8.92
N ASN A 127 4.09 23.48 8.26
CA ASN A 127 4.09 23.86 6.85
C ASN A 127 4.71 22.73 6.01
N CYS A 128 3.88 22.04 5.22
CA CYS A 128 4.29 20.91 4.39
C CYS A 128 4.88 21.31 3.03
N THR A 129 5.04 22.61 2.72
CA THR A 129 5.57 23.09 1.42
C THR A 129 7.03 22.68 1.14
N GLY A 130 7.77 22.24 2.17
CA GLY A 130 9.13 21.71 2.03
C GLY A 130 9.20 20.21 1.70
N VAL A 131 8.08 19.49 1.71
CA VAL A 131 8.04 18.08 1.30
C VAL A 131 8.14 18.04 -0.20
N THR A 132 9.38 17.98 -0.68
CA THR A 132 9.67 17.72 -2.09
C THR A 132 9.30 16.28 -2.34
N THR A 133 8.04 16.07 -2.72
CA THR A 133 7.65 14.84 -3.40
C THR A 133 8.57 14.74 -4.60
N VAL A 134 9.45 13.75 -4.59
CA VAL A 134 9.92 13.16 -5.85
C VAL A 134 8.65 12.63 -6.51
N SER A 135 8.01 13.50 -7.27
CA SER A 135 6.96 13.16 -8.20
C SER A 135 7.56 12.07 -9.09
N SER A 136 7.03 10.86 -8.96
CA SER A 136 7.18 9.81 -9.94
C SER A 136 6.53 10.29 -11.24
N SER A 137 7.24 11.14 -11.96
CA SER A 137 6.92 11.56 -13.32
C SER A 137 8.19 11.40 -14.13
N ASP A 138 8.53 10.16 -14.47
CA ASP A 138 9.07 9.85 -15.79
C ASP A 138 8.96 8.36 -16.11
N ALA A 139 7.86 8.00 -16.77
CA ALA A 139 7.83 6.91 -17.74
C ALA A 139 7.44 7.50 -19.11
N THR A 140 8.18 8.52 -19.54
CA THR A 140 8.12 9.01 -20.92
C THR A 140 8.87 8.03 -21.82
N LEU A 141 8.10 7.18 -22.49
CA LEU A 141 8.25 6.77 -23.89
C LEU A 141 9.69 6.70 -24.45
N LEU A 142 10.30 5.51 -24.47
CA LEU A 142 11.38 5.22 -25.42
C LEU A 142 10.79 5.07 -26.83
N GLN A 143 10.79 6.16 -27.60
CA GLN A 143 10.79 6.09 -29.06
C GLN A 143 12.23 5.85 -29.54
N PRO A 144 12.51 4.80 -30.35
CA PRO A 144 13.79 4.69 -31.00
C PRO A 144 13.91 5.75 -32.11
N LEU A 145 14.98 6.53 -32.00
CA LEU A 145 15.44 7.52 -32.97
C LEU A 145 15.52 6.90 -34.37
N GLY A 146 14.87 7.55 -35.33
CA GLY A 146 15.03 7.25 -36.74
C GLY A 146 16.45 7.54 -37.19
N LEU A 147 17.04 6.56 -37.90
CA LEU A 147 18.14 6.79 -38.83
C LEU A 147 17.55 6.81 -40.25
N GLY A 148 17.84 7.88 -40.98
CA GLY A 148 17.09 8.31 -42.15
C GLY A 148 17.31 7.53 -43.45
N ILE A 149 16.28 7.67 -44.30
CA ILE A 149 16.28 8.04 -45.74
C ILE A 149 17.18 7.21 -46.68
N THR A 150 16.57 6.53 -47.67
CA THR A 150 16.57 6.94 -49.10
C THR A 150 15.65 6.06 -49.98
N VAL A 151 14.69 6.74 -50.62
CA VAL A 151 14.25 6.70 -52.04
C VAL A 151 14.04 5.34 -52.75
N GLY A 152 12.83 5.15 -53.30
CA GLY A 152 12.73 4.69 -54.70
C GLY A 152 11.63 3.67 -55.06
N ALA A 153 10.60 4.18 -55.71
CA ALA A 153 9.85 3.57 -56.82
C ALA A 153 8.97 2.31 -56.56
N ALA A 154 7.67 2.52 -56.78
CA ALA A 154 6.71 1.49 -57.16
C ALA A 154 7.13 0.79 -58.47
N ILE A 155 6.80 -0.50 -58.60
CA ILE A 155 6.31 -1.16 -59.83
C ILE A 155 5.63 -2.48 -59.41
N ALA A 156 4.40 -2.66 -59.86
CA ALA A 156 3.66 -3.92 -59.88
C ALA A 156 4.14 -4.81 -61.03
N LEU A 157 4.22 -6.14 -60.87
CA LEU A 157 3.73 -7.09 -61.88
C LEU A 157 3.72 -8.55 -61.38
N SER A 158 2.70 -9.25 -61.86
CA SER A 158 2.27 -10.65 -61.69
C SER A 158 3.22 -11.74 -62.20
N LEU A 159 2.92 -12.98 -61.77
CA LEU A 159 3.34 -14.32 -62.25
C LEU A 159 4.82 -14.67 -61.98
N LEU A 160 5.20 -15.87 -61.52
CA LEU A 160 4.61 -17.21 -61.66
C LEU A 160 4.22 -17.86 -60.32
#